data_AF-A0A6L9EL92-F1
#
_entry.id   AF-A0A6L9EL92-F1
#
_cell.length_a   1.000
_cell.length_b   1.000
_cell.length_c   1.000
_cell.angle_alpha   90.00
_cell.angle_beta   90.00
_cell.angle_gamma   90.00
#
_symmetry.space_group_name_H-M   'P 1'
#
loop_
_entity.id
_entity.type
_entity.pdbx_description
1 polymer ?
#
loop_
_entity_poly.entity_id
_entity_poly.type
_entity_poly.pdbx_seq_one_letter_code
_entity_poly.pdbx_strand_id
1 'polypeptide(L)'
;MQWDIECKQDERIYNVIKDVEDSDYMGVMNEWGAYLNKNMKFPFEAIVAENEVYYPIEYGDILKVIRISMIDDLHGVIVDVQKGKHNCTIELCQLETNGENKQLLDDYNMWFSNM
;
A
#
# COMPACT_ATOMS: atom_id res chain seq x y z
N MET A 1 9.30 -10.33 -11.96
CA MET A 1 9.54 -10.76 -10.60
C MET A 1 9.06 -12.19 -10.46
N GLN A 2 9.98 -13.13 -10.25
CA GLN A 2 9.59 -14.47 -9.85
C GLN A 2 9.14 -14.42 -8.38
N TRP A 3 7.82 -14.56 -8.14
CA TRP A 3 7.24 -14.65 -6.81
C TRP A 3 6.90 -16.12 -6.50
N ASP A 4 7.60 -16.71 -5.54
CA ASP A 4 7.38 -18.10 -5.16
C ASP A 4 6.15 -18.23 -4.25
N ILE A 5 5.35 -19.28 -4.47
CA ILE A 5 4.10 -19.50 -3.75
C ILE A 5 4.33 -20.54 -2.66
N GLU A 6 4.39 -20.09 -1.40
CA GLU A 6 4.52 -20.97 -0.24
C GLU A 6 3.29 -20.95 0.68
N CYS A 7 2.52 -19.86 0.63
CA CYS A 7 1.32 -19.69 1.43
C CYS A 7 0.19 -18.94 0.69
N LYS A 8 -0.96 -18.82 1.35
CA LYS A 8 -2.13 -18.12 0.80
C LYS A 8 -1.89 -16.64 0.55
N GLN A 9 -0.95 -16.00 1.26
CA GLN A 9 -0.59 -14.60 1.01
C GLN A 9 0.14 -14.48 -0.33
N ASP A 10 1.09 -15.38 -0.59
CA ASP A 10 1.80 -15.44 -1.86
C ASP A 10 0.86 -15.70 -3.03
N GLU A 11 -0.14 -16.57 -2.87
CA GLU A 11 -1.17 -16.77 -3.89
C GLU A 11 -1.93 -15.47 -4.21
N ARG A 12 -2.24 -14.65 -3.20
CA ARG A 12 -2.94 -13.37 -3.41
C ARG A 12 -2.03 -12.36 -4.10
N ILE A 13 -0.78 -12.23 -3.65
CA ILE A 13 0.23 -11.35 -4.26
C ILE A 13 0.49 -11.75 -5.72
N TYR A 14 0.78 -13.03 -5.96
CA TYR A 14 0.98 -13.58 -7.30
C TYR A 14 -0.20 -13.27 -8.22
N ASN A 15 -1.44 -13.42 -7.74
CA ASN A 15 -2.62 -13.12 -8.55
C ASN A 15 -2.76 -11.65 -8.94
N VAL A 16 -2.14 -10.71 -8.22
CA VAL A 16 -2.09 -9.29 -8.62
C VAL A 16 -1.07 -9.07 -9.75
N ILE A 17 0.08 -9.75 -9.69
CA ILE A 17 1.24 -9.40 -10.53
C ILE A 17 1.52 -10.36 -11.70
N LYS A 18 0.89 -11.55 -11.71
CA LYS A 18 1.19 -12.67 -12.65
C LYS A 18 1.09 -12.35 -14.13
N ASP A 19 0.32 -11.33 -14.51
CA ASP A 19 0.03 -10.98 -15.90
C ASP A 19 0.94 -9.84 -16.41
N VAL A 20 1.91 -9.40 -15.60
CA VAL A 20 2.89 -8.36 -15.95
C VAL A 20 4.25 -8.98 -16.21
N GLU A 21 4.97 -8.45 -17.21
CA GLU A 21 6.33 -8.89 -17.51
C GLU A 21 7.30 -8.54 -16.37
N ASP A 22 8.25 -9.43 -16.13
CA ASP A 22 9.19 -9.33 -15.03
C ASP A 22 10.04 -8.06 -15.00
N SER A 23 10.32 -7.49 -16.16
CA SER A 23 11.10 -6.26 -16.33
C SER A 23 10.26 -4.98 -16.27
N ASP A 24 8.93 -5.09 -16.25
CA ASP A 24 8.01 -3.95 -16.26
C ASP A 24 7.60 -3.55 -14.84
N TYR A 25 8.55 -2.99 -14.08
CA TYR A 25 8.33 -2.55 -12.70
C TYR A 25 7.16 -1.57 -12.58
N MET A 26 7.04 -0.63 -13.51
CA MET A 26 5.94 0.34 -13.51
C MET A 26 4.60 -0.34 -13.82
N GLY A 27 4.58 -1.32 -14.72
CA GLY A 27 3.42 -2.17 -14.95
C GLY A 27 2.94 -2.85 -13.68
N VAL A 28 3.86 -3.44 -12.89
CA VAL A 28 3.52 -4.12 -11.64
C VAL A 28 2.96 -3.13 -10.61
N MET A 29 3.57 -1.94 -10.49
CA MET A 29 3.06 -0.87 -9.63
C MET A 29 1.65 -0.41 -10.02
N ASN A 30 1.39 -0.29 -11.32
CA ASN A 30 0.07 0.08 -11.82
C ASN A 30 -1.00 -0.98 -11.52
N GLU A 31 -0.67 -2.27 -11.65
CA GLU A 31 -1.59 -3.36 -11.29
C GLU A 31 -1.91 -3.35 -9.79
N TRP A 32 -0.91 -3.13 -8.93
CA TRP A 32 -1.15 -2.91 -7.50
C TRP A 32 -2.05 -1.72 -7.25
N GLY A 33 -1.77 -0.57 -7.86
CA GLY A 33 -2.60 0.62 -7.75
C GLY A 33 -4.05 0.37 -8.16
N ALA A 34 -4.27 -0.29 -9.30
CA ALA A 34 -5.59 -0.64 -9.80
C ALA A 34 -6.32 -1.63 -8.88
N TYR A 35 -5.62 -2.66 -8.41
CA TYR A 35 -6.15 -3.67 -7.51
C TYR A 35 -6.58 -3.06 -6.16
N LEU A 36 -5.72 -2.25 -5.55
CA LEU A 36 -5.99 -1.61 -4.27
C LEU A 36 -7.13 -0.59 -4.39
N ASN A 37 -7.12 0.25 -5.43
CA ASN A 37 -8.17 1.25 -5.64
C ASN A 37 -9.55 0.62 -5.84
N LYS A 38 -9.62 -0.58 -6.44
CA LYS A 38 -10.87 -1.32 -6.65
C LYS A 38 -11.38 -2.01 -5.38
N ASN A 39 -10.47 -2.55 -4.55
CA ASN A 39 -10.84 -3.48 -3.48
C ASN A 39 -10.84 -2.83 -2.09
N MET A 40 -9.99 -1.83 -1.85
CA MET A 40 -9.95 -1.14 -0.55
C MET A 40 -11.22 -0.34 -0.29
N LYS A 41 -11.66 -0.37 0.96
CA LYS A 41 -12.77 0.45 1.45
C LYS A 41 -12.24 1.79 1.93
N PHE A 42 -12.59 2.86 1.23
CA PHE A 42 -12.28 4.22 1.62
C PHE A 42 -13.52 4.97 2.15
N PRO A 43 -13.36 5.87 3.13
CA PRO A 43 -12.15 6.08 3.92
C PRO A 43 -11.97 5.00 5.01
N PHE A 44 -10.75 4.80 5.48
CA PHE A 44 -10.45 3.89 6.61
C PHE A 44 -9.38 4.45 7.55
N GLU A 45 -9.30 3.92 8.77
CA GLU A 45 -8.25 4.30 9.74
C GLU A 45 -7.05 3.36 9.64
N ALA A 46 -5.85 3.95 9.71
CA ALA A 46 -4.58 3.24 9.71
C ALA A 46 -3.61 3.89 10.71
N ILE A 47 -2.68 3.10 11.25
CA ILE A 47 -1.59 3.56 12.09
C ILE A 47 -0.31 3.67 11.26
N VAL A 48 0.48 4.70 11.53
CA VAL A 48 1.83 4.82 10.96
C VAL A 48 2.74 3.82 11.67
N ALA A 49 3.25 2.85 10.91
CA ALA A 49 4.04 1.73 11.42
C ALA A 49 5.55 1.87 11.15
N GLU A 50 5.95 2.89 10.38
CA GLU A 50 7.36 3.19 10.08
C GLU A 50 7.87 4.43 10.82
N ASN A 51 9.16 4.41 11.18
CA ASN A 51 9.79 5.54 11.88
C ASN A 51 10.30 6.62 10.92
N GLU A 52 10.60 6.25 9.68
CA GLU A 52 11.15 7.16 8.66
C GLU A 52 10.03 7.85 7.88
N VAL A 53 9.30 8.74 8.56
CA VAL A 53 8.20 9.51 7.98
C VAL A 53 8.48 11.00 7.92
N TYR A 54 7.80 11.70 6.99
CA TYR A 54 7.95 13.13 6.82
C TYR A 54 7.02 13.91 7.76
N TYR A 55 7.57 14.94 8.43
CA TYR A 55 6.79 15.89 9.24
C TYR A 55 5.65 16.51 8.39
N PRO A 56 4.40 16.58 8.89
CA PRO A 56 3.98 16.46 10.28
C PRO A 56 3.50 15.07 10.71
N ILE A 57 3.78 14.03 9.94
CA ILE A 57 3.43 12.65 10.29
C ILE A 57 4.52 12.08 11.20
N GLU A 58 4.10 11.32 12.21
CA GLU A 58 4.97 10.67 13.20
C GLU A 58 4.58 9.20 13.34
N TYR A 59 5.56 8.35 13.72
CA TYR A 59 5.31 6.96 14.08
C TYR A 59 4.21 6.86 15.14
N GLY A 60 3.28 5.93 14.95
CA GLY A 60 2.16 5.70 15.85
C GLY A 60 0.97 6.65 15.67
N ASP A 61 1.04 7.63 14.75
CA ASP A 61 -0.13 8.43 14.40
C ASP A 61 -1.25 7.57 13.86
N ILE A 62 -2.48 7.88 14.25
CA ILE A 62 -3.69 7.34 13.62
C ILE A 62 -4.14 8.33 12.54
N LEU A 63 -4.15 7.86 11.30
CA LEU A 63 -4.49 8.63 10.12
C LEU A 63 -5.78 8.08 9.49
N LYS A 64 -6.60 8.99 8.96
CA LYS A 64 -7.73 8.60 8.11
C LYS A 64 -7.28 8.60 6.65
N VAL A 65 -7.17 7.44 6.06
CA VAL A 65 -6.83 7.24 4.64
C VAL A 65 -8.08 7.52 3.80
N ILE A 66 -7.98 8.48 2.88
CA ILE A 66 -9.11 9.02 2.11
C ILE A 66 -9.22 8.37 0.74
N ARG A 67 -8.10 8.19 0.04
CA ARG A 67 -8.01 7.58 -1.30
C ARG A 67 -6.55 7.40 -1.68
N ILE A 68 -6.31 6.62 -2.74
CA ILE A 68 -5.02 6.63 -3.46
C ILE A 68 -4.92 7.93 -4.25
N SER A 69 -3.77 8.60 -4.13
CA SER A 69 -3.50 9.89 -4.79
C SER A 69 -2.63 9.73 -6.03
N MET A 70 -1.59 8.89 -5.95
CA MET A 70 -0.70 8.59 -7.06
C MET A 70 0.00 7.25 -6.89
N ILE A 71 0.54 6.75 -7.99
CA ILE A 71 1.45 5.61 -8.05
C ILE A 71 2.80 6.16 -8.53
N ASP A 72 3.85 5.81 -7.80
CA ASP A 72 5.20 6.27 -8.02
C ASP A 72 6.14 5.06 -8.12
N ASP A 73 7.16 5.14 -8.96
CA ASP A 73 8.08 4.04 -9.21
C ASP A 73 9.08 3.83 -8.07
N LEU A 74 9.40 4.88 -7.30
CA LEU A 74 10.28 4.83 -6.14
C LEU A 74 9.50 4.66 -4.83
N HIS A 75 8.41 5.40 -4.69
CA HIS A 75 7.64 5.49 -3.44
C HIS A 75 6.42 4.55 -3.41
N GLY A 76 6.12 3.87 -4.52
CA GLY A 76 4.99 2.96 -4.63
C GLY A 76 3.64 3.68 -4.60
N VAL A 77 2.65 3.09 -3.92
CA VAL A 77 1.32 3.66 -3.77
C VAL A 77 1.33 4.78 -2.73
N ILE A 78 1.00 6.00 -3.15
CA ILE A 78 0.85 7.14 -2.26
C ILE A 78 -0.65 7.41 -2.03
N VAL A 79 -1.02 7.71 -0.79
CA VAL A 79 -2.41 7.96 -0.36
C VAL A 79 -2.59 9.35 0.20
N ASP A 80 -3.76 9.94 -0.06
CA ASP A 80 -4.23 11.13 0.65
C ASP A 80 -4.71 10.71 2.04
N VAL A 81 -4.20 11.37 3.08
CA VAL A 81 -4.54 11.10 4.48
C VAL A 81 -4.95 12.36 5.22
N GLN A 82 -5.75 12.19 6.27
CA GLN A 82 -6.13 13.25 7.19
C GLN A 82 -5.58 12.97 8.59
N LYS A 83 -4.76 13.90 9.11
CA LYS A 83 -4.31 13.97 10.51
C LYS A 83 -5.05 15.12 11.20
N GLY A 84 -6.12 14.81 11.93
CA GLY A 84 -6.98 15.83 12.53
C GLY A 84 -7.62 16.75 11.46
N LYS A 85 -7.18 18.00 11.38
CA LYS A 85 -7.65 18.99 10.38
C LYS A 85 -6.72 19.16 9.18
N HIS A 86 -5.57 18.49 9.18
CA HIS A 86 -4.56 18.62 8.13
C HIS A 86 -4.69 17.49 7.13
N ASN A 87 -4.61 17.82 5.84
CA ASN A 87 -4.51 16.86 4.76
C ASN A 87 -3.03 16.73 4.37
N CYS A 88 -2.54 15.51 4.29
CA CYS A 88 -1.17 15.17 3.93
C CYS A 88 -1.20 14.00 2.95
N THR A 89 -0.03 13.64 2.42
CA THR A 89 0.17 12.40 1.66
C THR A 89 1.22 11.56 2.37
N ILE A 90 1.09 10.24 2.26
CA ILE A 90 2.05 9.28 2.79
C ILE A 90 2.07 8.05 1.88
N GLU A 91 3.19 7.35 1.86
CA GLU A 91 3.31 6.05 1.22
C GLU A 91 2.44 5.03 1.96
N LEU A 92 1.67 4.24 1.22
CA LEU A 92 0.77 3.25 1.79
C LEU A 92 1.55 2.16 2.55
N CYS A 93 2.77 1.85 2.11
CA CYS A 93 3.64 0.87 2.76
C CYS A 93 4.09 1.27 4.17
N GLN A 94 3.95 2.54 4.54
CA GLN A 94 4.26 3.04 5.89
C GLN A 94 3.10 2.87 6.88
N LEU A 95 1.98 2.29 6.42
CA LEU A 95 0.74 2.17 7.19
C LEU A 95 0.41 0.72 7.51
N GLU A 96 -0.21 0.53 8.67
CA GLU A 96 -0.88 -0.72 9.06
C GLU A 96 -2.35 -0.44 9.44
N THR A 97 -3.21 -1.44 9.32
CA THR A 97 -4.60 -1.33 9.80
C THR A 97 -5.08 -2.65 10.40
N ASN A 98 -6.01 -2.55 11.35
CA ASN A 98 -6.69 -3.70 11.96
C ASN A 98 -8.12 -3.88 11.42
N GLY A 99 -8.52 -3.10 10.41
CA GLY A 99 -9.87 -3.11 9.83
C GLY A 99 -10.05 -4.04 8.63
N GLU A 100 -11.11 -3.80 7.86
CA GLU A 100 -11.48 -4.61 6.68
C GLU A 100 -10.41 -4.63 5.59
N ASN A 101 -9.57 -3.60 5.52
CA ASN A 101 -8.48 -3.50 4.55
C ASN A 101 -7.20 -4.21 5.00
N LYS A 102 -7.14 -4.81 6.20
CA LYS A 102 -5.91 -5.39 6.77
C LYS A 102 -5.22 -6.35 5.79
N GLN A 103 -5.96 -7.31 5.25
CA GLN A 103 -5.39 -8.29 4.33
C GLN A 103 -4.80 -7.64 3.08
N LEU A 104 -5.50 -6.67 2.48
CA LEU A 104 -5.04 -6.00 1.27
C LEU A 104 -3.76 -5.18 1.52
N LEU A 105 -3.70 -4.51 2.68
CA LEU A 105 -2.55 -3.72 3.07
C LEU A 105 -1.35 -4.60 3.43
N ASP A 106 -1.56 -5.68 4.18
CA ASP A 106 -0.51 -6.65 4.50
C ASP A 106 0.06 -7.30 3.24
N ASP A 107 -0.78 -7.66 2.26
CA ASP A 107 -0.36 -8.23 0.98
C ASP A 107 0.50 -7.24 0.17
N TYR A 108 0.06 -5.98 0.07
CA TYR A 108 0.81 -4.94 -0.62
C TYR A 108 2.16 -4.65 0.07
N ASN A 109 2.16 -4.49 1.40
CA ASN A 109 3.37 -4.21 2.15
C ASN A 109 4.38 -5.36 2.00
N MET A 110 3.92 -6.61 2.12
CA MET A 110 4.77 -7.80 1.92
C MET A 110 5.41 -7.81 0.54
N TRP A 111 4.62 -7.54 -0.51
CA TRP A 111 5.16 -7.46 -1.86
C TRP A 111 6.17 -6.31 -2.02
N PHE A 112 5.81 -5.11 -1.58
CA PHE A 112 6.64 -3.91 -1.75
C PHE A 112 7.99 -4.02 -1.02
N SER A 113 8.02 -4.64 0.17
CA SER A 113 9.25 -4.88 0.91
C SER A 113 10.19 -5.93 0.29
N ASN A 114 9.71 -6.73 -0.66
CA ASN A 114 10.48 -7.77 -1.36
C ASN A 114 10.78 -7.42 -2.83
N MET A 115 10.42 -6.21 -3.27
CA MET A 115 10.81 -5.67 -4.58
C MET A 115 12.28 -5.24 -4.59
#